data_AF-A0A841FFW9-F1
#
_entry.id   AF-A0A841FFW9-F1
#
_cell.length_a   1.000
_cell.length_b   1.000
_cell.length_c   1.000
_cell.angle_alpha   90.00
_cell.angle_beta   90.00
_cell.angle_gamma   90.00
#
_symmetry.space_group_name_H-M   'P 1'
#
loop_
_entity.id
_entity.type
_entity.pdbx_description
1 polymer ?
#
loop_
_entity_poly.entity_id
_entity_poly.type
_entity_poly.pdbx_seq_one_letter_code
_entity_poly.pdbx_strand_id
1 'polypeptide(L)'
;MSNSRPATGGGRMISVPPERLVRWLNGFIGRHGPSAIEQSLDGITLTAADGAVAACALPLGERFEDEIEPEALVETFVERASAEHLVAVLVVRKGAFAMGVFRGAKLLASKVDTTYVQGRTAAGGWSQQRYARRREKQAKQALKKATDAAARVLMPYLGEIECVVAAGDRRTVADALADKRLEALRHKMVPLVMDVGEPRLATLKDTPRQFRAVQIHLTEPEPGPEADGESEELAD
;
A
#
# COMPACT_ATOMS: atom_id res chain seq x y z
N MET A 1 -12.72 -0.74 8.58
CA MET A 1 -12.80 -2.18 8.25
C MET A 1 -11.42 -2.62 7.80
N SER A 2 -10.94 -3.79 8.24
CA SER A 2 -9.69 -4.38 7.72
C SER A 2 -10.02 -5.01 6.37
N ASN A 3 -9.22 -4.72 5.34
CA ASN A 3 -9.48 -5.25 3.99
C ASN A 3 -8.69 -6.55 3.82
N SER A 4 -9.36 -7.65 3.49
CA SER A 4 -8.75 -8.98 3.33
C SER A 4 -8.66 -9.39 1.87
N ARG A 5 -7.51 -9.87 1.42
CA ARG A 5 -7.30 -10.47 0.09
C ARG A 5 -6.60 -11.83 0.24
N PRO A 6 -6.87 -12.82 -0.63
CA PRO A 6 -6.11 -14.08 -0.59
C PRO A 6 -4.61 -13.83 -0.84
N ALA A 7 -3.74 -14.54 -0.14
CA ALA A 7 -2.28 -14.42 -0.29
C ALA A 7 -1.71 -15.55 -1.18
N THR A 8 -0.63 -15.28 -1.90
CA THR A 8 0.10 -16.29 -2.68
C THR A 8 0.80 -17.24 -1.72
N GLY A 9 0.39 -18.51 -1.66
CA GLY A 9 0.97 -19.53 -0.75
C GLY A 9 0.06 -20.00 0.39
N GLY A 10 -1.21 -19.59 0.40
CA GLY A 10 -2.18 -19.93 1.47
C GLY A 10 -2.43 -18.75 2.41
N GLY A 11 -3.53 -18.80 3.16
CA GLY A 11 -3.94 -17.71 4.06
C GLY A 11 -4.48 -16.45 3.34
N ARG A 12 -4.60 -15.36 4.10
CA ARG A 12 -5.12 -14.06 3.63
C ARG A 12 -4.21 -12.90 4.07
N MET A 13 -4.03 -11.94 3.17
CA MET A 13 -3.41 -10.65 3.45
C MET A 13 -4.45 -9.69 4.02
N ILE A 14 -4.15 -9.09 5.16
CA ILE A 14 -5.01 -8.14 5.87
C ILE A 14 -4.27 -6.82 5.99
N SER A 15 -4.93 -5.73 5.62
CA SER A 15 -4.41 -4.39 5.83
C SER A 15 -5.01 -3.79 7.11
N VAL A 16 -4.15 -3.47 8.08
CA VAL A 16 -4.54 -2.92 9.38
C VAL A 16 -3.93 -1.52 9.56
N PRO A 17 -4.75 -0.47 9.74
CA PRO A 17 -4.23 0.86 10.01
C PRO A 17 -3.60 0.91 11.42
N PRO A 18 -2.57 1.76 11.66
CA PRO A 18 -1.86 1.80 12.92
C PRO A 18 -2.76 1.97 14.14
N GLU A 19 -3.83 2.77 14.00
CA GLU A 19 -4.79 3.07 15.06
C GLU A 19 -5.59 1.83 15.52
N ARG A 20 -5.57 0.74 14.74
CA ARG A 20 -6.24 -0.53 15.06
C ARG A 20 -5.27 -1.67 15.35
N LEU A 21 -3.96 -1.44 15.23
CA LEU A 21 -2.94 -2.49 15.31
C LEU A 21 -2.96 -3.21 16.66
N VAL A 22 -2.89 -2.45 17.77
CA VAL A 22 -2.93 -3.01 19.13
C VAL A 22 -4.18 -3.84 19.36
N ARG A 23 -5.35 -3.32 18.95
CA ARG A 23 -6.62 -4.05 19.06
C ARG A 23 -6.62 -5.33 18.22
N TRP A 24 -6.02 -5.29 17.03
CA TRP A 24 -5.93 -6.44 16.16
C TRP A 24 -5.03 -7.53 16.77
N LEU A 25 -3.85 -7.18 17.27
CA LEU A 25 -2.92 -8.09 17.94
C LEU A 25 -3.56 -8.75 19.17
N ASN A 26 -4.22 -7.97 20.02
CA ASN A 26 -4.96 -8.50 21.18
C ASN A 26 -6.10 -9.44 20.75
N GLY A 27 -6.77 -9.12 19.63
CA GLY A 27 -7.82 -9.97 19.07
C GLY A 27 -7.30 -11.29 18.51
N PHE A 28 -6.08 -11.31 17.96
CA PHE A 28 -5.41 -12.54 17.51
C PHE A 28 -5.11 -13.43 18.72
N ILE A 29 -4.44 -12.90 19.74
CA ILE A 29 -4.11 -13.64 20.98
C ILE A 29 -5.38 -14.12 21.70
N GLY A 30 -6.42 -13.28 21.76
CA GLY A 30 -7.69 -13.66 22.39
C GLY A 30 -8.45 -14.78 21.66
N ARG A 31 -8.25 -14.93 20.34
CA ARG A 31 -8.90 -15.98 19.54
C ARG A 31 -8.09 -17.29 19.53
N HIS A 32 -6.78 -17.18 19.39
CA HIS A 32 -5.89 -18.33 19.14
C HIS A 32 -5.09 -18.76 20.40
N GLY A 33 -5.15 -17.97 21.47
CA GLY A 33 -4.44 -18.22 22.71
C GLY A 33 -3.03 -17.60 22.75
N PRO A 34 -2.22 -17.98 23.76
CA PRO A 34 -0.84 -17.53 23.88
C PRO A 34 -0.05 -17.80 22.59
N SER A 35 0.71 -16.80 22.15
CA SER A 35 1.47 -16.85 20.90
C SER A 35 2.95 -16.57 21.19
N ALA A 36 3.84 -17.35 20.58
CA ALA A 36 5.25 -16.97 20.48
C ALA A 36 5.36 -15.79 19.51
N ILE A 37 6.16 -14.79 19.86
CA ILE A 37 6.36 -13.59 19.03
C ILE A 37 7.84 -13.50 18.71
N GLU A 38 8.15 -13.52 17.41
CA GLU A 38 9.52 -13.48 16.91
C GLU A 38 9.72 -12.26 16.02
N GLN A 39 10.90 -11.66 16.10
CA GLN A 39 11.30 -10.59 15.21
C GLN A 39 11.62 -11.16 13.84
N SER A 40 11.08 -10.53 12.79
CA SER A 40 11.57 -10.69 11.41
C SER A 40 12.34 -9.44 10.99
N LEU A 41 13.04 -9.51 9.85
CA LEU A 41 13.75 -8.35 9.31
C LEU A 41 12.83 -7.14 9.07
N ASP A 42 11.61 -7.40 8.65
CA ASP A 42 10.61 -6.42 8.22
C ASP A 42 9.45 -6.26 9.19
N GLY A 43 9.49 -6.86 10.39
CA GLY A 43 8.36 -6.82 11.31
C GLY A 43 8.39 -7.91 12.39
N ILE A 44 7.23 -8.47 12.70
CA ILE A 44 7.08 -9.51 13.73
C ILE A 44 6.20 -10.65 13.22
N THR A 45 6.45 -11.87 13.71
CA THR A 45 5.61 -13.04 13.45
C THR A 45 5.04 -13.54 14.77
N LEU A 46 3.72 -13.69 14.82
CA LEU A 46 3.02 -14.32 15.94
C LEU A 46 2.64 -15.75 15.55
N THR A 47 3.01 -16.72 16.36
CA THR A 47 2.69 -18.15 16.17
C THR A 47 1.92 -18.66 17.37
N ALA A 48 0.64 -18.99 17.18
CA ALA A 48 -0.22 -19.53 18.22
C ALA A 48 -0.12 -21.05 18.31
N ALA A 49 -0.47 -21.61 19.48
CA ALA A 49 -0.42 -23.04 19.73
C ALA A 49 -1.40 -23.88 18.88
N ASP A 50 -2.48 -23.25 18.39
CA ASP A 50 -3.44 -23.88 17.47
C ASP A 50 -2.94 -23.94 16.01
N GLY A 51 -1.74 -23.42 15.74
CA GLY A 51 -1.14 -23.37 14.41
C GLY A 51 -1.45 -22.11 13.61
N ALA A 52 -2.20 -21.16 14.15
CA ALA A 52 -2.41 -19.88 13.50
C ALA A 52 -1.13 -19.03 13.50
N VAL A 53 -0.81 -18.43 12.35
CA VAL A 53 0.37 -17.60 12.16
C VAL A 53 -0.01 -16.24 11.59
N ALA A 54 0.48 -15.16 12.21
CA ALA A 54 0.32 -13.80 11.73
C ALA A 54 1.69 -13.14 11.52
N ALA A 55 2.13 -13.06 10.27
CA ALA A 55 3.32 -12.30 9.89
C ALA A 55 2.93 -10.84 9.60
N CYS A 56 3.38 -9.92 10.45
CA CYS A 56 3.04 -8.49 10.43
C CYS A 56 4.24 -7.67 9.97
N ALA A 57 4.15 -7.04 8.79
CA ALA A 57 5.23 -6.22 8.23
C ALA A 57 5.07 -4.75 8.58
N LEU A 58 6.18 -4.10 8.95
CA LEU A 58 6.28 -2.65 9.13
C LEU A 58 5.87 -1.92 7.84
N PRO A 59 5.19 -0.76 7.95
CA PRO A 59 4.83 0.04 6.79
C PRO A 59 6.04 0.51 5.98
N LEU A 60 5.80 0.91 4.74
CA LEU A 60 6.79 1.61 3.89
C LEU A 60 8.10 0.84 3.63
N GLY A 61 8.15 -0.46 3.93
CA GLY A 61 9.34 -1.30 3.73
C GLY A 61 10.44 -1.05 4.77
N GLU A 62 10.08 -0.46 5.91
CA GLU A 62 10.96 -0.35 7.07
C GLU A 62 11.41 -1.71 7.58
N ARG A 63 12.57 -1.69 8.25
CA ARG A 63 13.23 -2.89 8.76
C ARG A 63 13.77 -2.61 10.15
N PHE A 64 13.87 -3.67 10.94
CA PHE A 64 14.69 -3.62 12.12
C PHE A 64 16.16 -3.66 11.73
N GLU A 65 16.95 -2.77 12.32
CA GLU A 65 18.41 -2.72 12.15
C GLU A 65 19.11 -3.51 13.26
N ASP A 66 18.49 -3.54 14.43
CA ASP A 66 19.00 -4.17 15.65
C ASP A 66 18.04 -5.27 16.13
N GLU A 67 18.58 -6.21 16.89
CA GLU A 67 17.78 -7.19 17.62
C GLU A 67 17.10 -6.50 18.81
N ILE A 68 15.79 -6.69 18.92
CA ILE A 68 14.96 -6.11 19.98
C ILE A 68 14.69 -7.17 21.02
N GLU A 69 14.88 -6.82 22.29
CA GLU A 69 14.59 -7.71 23.41
C GLU A 69 13.13 -8.22 23.35
N PRO A 70 12.88 -9.52 23.60
CA PRO A 70 11.55 -10.12 23.45
C PRO A 70 10.43 -9.38 24.20
N GLU A 71 10.71 -8.85 25.39
CA GLU A 71 9.73 -8.12 26.21
C GLU A 71 9.35 -6.76 25.62
N ALA A 72 10.24 -6.13 24.84
CA ALA A 72 10.04 -4.82 24.22
C ALA A 72 9.60 -4.90 22.76
N LEU A 73 9.62 -6.09 22.14
CA LEU A 73 9.41 -6.28 20.71
C LEU A 73 8.05 -5.77 20.22
N VAL A 74 6.96 -6.11 20.91
CA VAL A 74 5.61 -5.71 20.52
C VAL A 74 5.42 -4.20 20.64
N GLU A 75 5.90 -3.60 21.73
CA GLU A 75 5.81 -2.15 21.95
C GLU A 75 6.60 -1.40 20.87
N THR A 76 7.85 -1.82 20.63
CA THR A 76 8.72 -1.24 19.60
C THR A 76 8.12 -1.37 18.20
N PHE A 77 7.54 -2.53 17.87
CA PHE A 77 6.86 -2.74 16.60
C PHE A 77 5.66 -1.80 16.43
N VAL A 78 4.83 -1.64 17.46
CA VAL A 78 3.66 -0.74 17.42
C VAL A 78 4.10 0.73 17.30
N GLU A 79 5.13 1.14 18.03
CA GLU A 79 5.69 2.48 17.95
C GLU A 79 6.18 2.79 16.53
N ARG A 80 7.03 1.92 15.96
CA ARG A 80 7.54 2.08 14.60
C ARG A 80 6.43 2.07 13.56
N ALA A 81 5.50 1.11 13.64
CA ALA A 81 4.36 1.06 12.72
C ALA A 81 3.43 2.28 12.80
N SER A 82 3.47 3.03 13.91
CA SER A 82 2.65 4.23 14.14
C SER A 82 3.39 5.53 13.85
N ALA A 83 4.70 5.47 13.57
CA ALA A 83 5.53 6.65 13.34
C ALA A 83 5.02 7.48 12.15
N GLU A 84 5.10 8.81 12.29
CA GLU A 84 4.69 9.73 11.24
C GLU A 84 5.85 10.04 10.29
N HIS A 85 5.85 9.39 9.14
CA HIS A 85 6.82 9.66 8.08
C HIS A 85 6.38 10.81 7.18
N LEU A 86 7.37 11.50 6.59
CA LEU A 86 7.13 12.39 5.46
C LEU A 86 7.14 11.61 4.14
N VAL A 87 5.97 11.37 3.58
CA VAL A 87 5.77 10.54 2.39
C VAL A 87 5.34 11.38 1.19
N ALA A 88 6.03 11.23 0.06
CA ALA A 88 5.56 11.76 -1.21
C ALA A 88 4.73 10.70 -1.94
N VAL A 89 3.53 11.08 -2.36
CA VAL A 89 2.58 10.22 -3.08
C VAL A 89 2.45 10.71 -4.52
N LEU A 90 2.56 9.78 -5.47
CA LEU A 90 2.35 10.05 -6.90
C LEU A 90 1.35 9.06 -7.51
N VAL A 91 0.15 9.53 -7.86
CA VAL A 91 -0.87 8.74 -8.56
C VAL A 91 -0.97 9.24 -10.00
N VAL A 92 -0.60 8.41 -10.98
CA VAL A 92 -0.61 8.79 -12.40
C VAL A 92 -1.38 7.78 -13.24
N ARG A 93 -2.33 8.26 -14.04
CA ARG A 93 -3.02 7.48 -15.06
C ARG A 93 -2.97 8.25 -16.39
N LYS A 94 -3.36 7.58 -17.48
CA LYS A 94 -3.36 8.13 -18.83
C LYS A 94 -4.32 9.33 -18.94
N GLY A 95 -3.80 10.53 -18.72
CA GLY A 95 -4.56 11.79 -18.78
C GLY A 95 -4.95 12.38 -17.42
N ALA A 96 -4.53 11.83 -16.29
CA ALA A 96 -4.79 12.43 -14.99
C ALA A 96 -3.66 12.13 -14.01
N PHE A 97 -3.40 13.06 -13.10
CA PHE A 97 -2.47 12.82 -12.01
C PHE A 97 -2.94 13.51 -10.74
N ALA A 98 -2.56 12.91 -9.61
CA ALA A 98 -2.67 13.47 -8.30
C ALA A 98 -1.36 13.21 -7.56
N MET A 99 -0.85 14.21 -6.87
CA MET A 99 0.36 14.08 -6.06
C MET A 99 0.27 14.93 -4.82
N GLY A 100 0.98 14.51 -3.78
CA GLY A 100 1.08 15.30 -2.57
C GLY A 100 2.17 14.82 -1.64
N VAL A 101 2.45 15.66 -0.66
CA VAL A 101 3.36 15.39 0.45
C VAL A 101 2.52 15.23 1.70
N PHE A 102 2.72 14.12 2.41
CA PHE A 102 2.00 13.77 3.62
C PHE A 102 2.96 13.69 4.81
N ARG A 103 2.52 14.16 5.97
CA ARG A 103 3.09 13.79 7.26
C ARG A 103 2.06 12.94 7.99
N GLY A 104 2.33 11.66 8.15
CA GLY A 104 1.31 10.70 8.57
C GLY A 104 0.07 10.76 7.68
N ALA A 105 -1.09 11.10 8.25
CA ALA A 105 -2.35 11.26 7.50
C ALA A 105 -2.57 12.69 6.94
N LYS A 106 -1.75 13.66 7.33
CA LYS A 106 -1.97 15.08 7.00
C LYS A 106 -1.34 15.43 5.66
N LEU A 107 -2.16 15.94 4.73
CA LEU A 107 -1.71 16.46 3.44
C LEU A 107 -1.14 17.88 3.59
N LEU A 108 0.15 18.06 3.29
CA LEU A 108 0.86 19.33 3.42
C LEU A 108 0.84 20.14 2.12
N ALA A 109 1.09 19.47 1.00
CA ALA A 109 1.09 20.08 -0.33
C ALA A 109 0.47 19.10 -1.33
N SER A 110 -0.22 19.62 -2.35
CA SER A 110 -0.77 18.75 -3.39
C SER A 110 -0.96 19.46 -4.72
N LYS A 111 -1.00 18.67 -5.78
CA LYS A 111 -1.51 19.08 -7.08
C LYS A 111 -2.28 17.93 -7.70
N VAL A 112 -3.47 18.25 -8.20
CA VAL A 112 -4.31 17.35 -8.98
C VAL A 112 -4.61 18.05 -10.30
N ASP A 113 -4.56 17.29 -11.38
CA ASP A 113 -4.91 17.80 -12.70
C ASP A 113 -5.39 16.67 -13.60
N THR A 114 -6.22 17.05 -14.58
CA THR A 114 -6.75 16.15 -15.60
C THR A 114 -6.53 16.80 -16.95
N THR A 115 -6.05 16.03 -17.91
CA THR A 115 -5.89 16.41 -19.31
C THR A 115 -6.70 15.44 -20.14
N TYR A 116 -7.60 15.97 -20.96
CA TYR A 116 -8.38 15.15 -21.87
C TYR A 116 -7.46 14.41 -22.86
N VAL A 117 -7.44 13.08 -22.75
CA VAL A 117 -6.77 12.19 -23.69
C VAL A 117 -7.86 11.34 -24.34
N GLN A 118 -8.08 11.51 -25.64
CA GLN A 118 -9.15 10.81 -26.32
C GLN A 118 -8.94 9.28 -26.28
N GLY A 119 -10.01 8.53 -26.03
CA GLY A 119 -10.00 7.06 -26.02
C GLY A 119 -9.70 6.45 -27.40
N ARG A 120 -9.44 5.13 -27.44
CA ARG A 120 -9.27 4.40 -28.70
C ARG A 120 -10.67 4.12 -29.28
N THR A 121 -10.92 4.51 -30.53
CA THR A 121 -12.18 4.20 -31.23
C THR A 121 -11.98 3.00 -32.16
N ALA A 122 -12.97 2.11 -32.21
CA ALA A 122 -12.92 0.88 -33.03
C ALA A 122 -13.22 1.11 -34.53
N ALA A 123 -13.67 2.30 -34.93
CA ALA A 123 -14.02 2.59 -36.33
C ALA A 123 -12.76 2.74 -37.21
N GLY A 124 -12.53 1.78 -38.10
CA GLY A 124 -11.46 1.82 -39.12
C GLY A 124 -11.67 2.93 -40.15
N GLY A 125 -10.59 3.51 -40.67
CA GLY A 125 -10.65 4.51 -41.74
C GLY A 125 -9.47 5.48 -41.74
N TRP A 126 -9.38 6.29 -42.81
CA TRP A 126 -8.30 7.25 -43.07
C TRP A 126 -8.15 8.33 -41.97
N SER A 127 -9.17 8.53 -41.14
CA SER A 127 -9.15 9.43 -39.97
C SER A 127 -8.42 8.84 -38.74
N GLN A 128 -8.22 7.52 -38.66
CA GLN A 128 -7.57 6.84 -37.54
C GLN A 128 -6.13 7.33 -37.29
N GLN A 129 -5.37 7.55 -38.36
CA GLN A 129 -3.96 7.96 -38.24
C GLN A 129 -3.82 9.35 -37.60
N ARG A 130 -4.73 10.28 -37.92
CA ARG A 130 -4.79 11.62 -37.29
C ARG A 130 -5.20 11.53 -35.82
N TYR A 131 -6.17 10.68 -35.48
CA TYR A 131 -6.57 10.47 -34.08
C TYR A 131 -5.48 9.78 -33.26
N ALA A 132 -4.73 8.83 -33.84
CA ALA A 132 -3.58 8.21 -33.17
C ALA A 132 -2.51 9.25 -32.82
N ARG A 133 -2.09 10.08 -33.78
CA ARG A 133 -1.12 11.16 -33.55
C ARG A 133 -1.60 12.18 -32.51
N ARG A 134 -2.88 12.58 -32.56
CA ARG A 134 -3.46 13.52 -31.58
C ARG A 134 -3.45 12.93 -30.17
N ARG A 135 -3.81 11.66 -30.00
CA ARG A 135 -3.77 10.95 -28.70
C ARG A 135 -2.35 10.86 -28.15
N GLU A 136 -1.38 10.57 -29.01
CA GLU A 136 0.02 10.52 -28.60
C GLU A 136 0.52 11.89 -28.11
N LYS A 137 0.20 12.96 -28.85
CA LYS A 137 0.52 14.34 -28.45
C LYS A 137 -0.14 14.71 -27.10
N GLN A 138 -1.40 14.34 -26.91
CA GLN A 138 -2.13 14.57 -25.66
C GLN A 138 -1.52 13.79 -24.48
N ALA A 139 -1.15 12.53 -24.69
CA ALA A 139 -0.49 11.72 -23.67
C ALA A 139 0.87 12.29 -23.27
N LYS A 140 1.69 12.69 -24.24
CA LYS A 140 2.98 13.38 -24.00
C LYS A 140 2.80 14.68 -23.21
N GLN A 141 1.77 15.47 -23.54
CA GLN A 141 1.48 16.71 -22.82
C GLN A 141 1.00 16.46 -21.38
N ALA A 142 0.15 15.44 -21.17
CA ALA A 142 -0.31 15.05 -19.84
C ALA A 142 0.87 14.57 -18.97
N LEU A 143 1.77 13.77 -19.55
CA LEU A 143 2.98 13.31 -18.90
C LEU A 143 3.87 14.48 -18.48
N LYS A 144 4.17 15.41 -19.41
CA LYS A 144 4.97 16.60 -19.11
C LYS A 144 4.38 17.42 -17.96
N LYS A 145 3.05 17.62 -17.95
CA LYS A 145 2.37 18.31 -16.84
C LYS A 145 2.54 17.58 -15.51
N ALA A 146 2.46 16.25 -15.49
CA ALA A 146 2.67 15.46 -14.29
C ALA A 146 4.12 15.63 -13.78
N THR A 147 5.11 15.50 -14.67
CA THR A 147 6.52 15.71 -14.34
C THR A 147 6.80 17.12 -13.80
N ASP A 148 6.29 18.15 -14.47
CA ASP A 148 6.47 19.55 -14.05
C ASP A 148 5.78 19.83 -12.70
N ALA A 149 4.61 19.23 -12.48
CA ALA A 149 3.93 19.31 -11.19
C ALA A 149 4.71 18.59 -10.09
N ALA A 150 5.28 17.41 -10.35
CA ALA A 150 6.09 16.67 -9.38
C ALA A 150 7.33 17.48 -8.99
N ALA A 151 8.02 18.06 -9.98
CA ALA A 151 9.17 18.92 -9.74
C ALA A 151 8.79 20.13 -8.87
N ARG A 152 7.63 20.76 -9.13
CA ARG A 152 7.19 21.93 -8.37
C ARG A 152 6.68 21.62 -6.96
N VAL A 153 5.99 20.49 -6.77
CA VAL A 153 5.27 20.18 -5.52
C VAL A 153 6.11 19.34 -4.57
N LEU A 154 6.87 18.36 -5.09
CA LEU A 154 7.56 17.38 -4.26
C LEU A 154 9.01 17.80 -3.95
N MET A 155 9.71 18.40 -4.91
CA MET A 155 11.11 18.77 -4.72
C MET A 155 11.39 19.76 -3.59
N PRO A 156 10.50 20.73 -3.25
CA PRO A 156 10.70 21.58 -2.08
C PRO A 156 10.82 20.80 -0.76
N TYR A 157 10.30 19.57 -0.71
CA TYR A 157 10.32 18.71 0.48
C TYR A 157 11.38 17.60 0.39
N LEU A 158 12.18 17.54 -0.67
CA LEU A 158 13.07 16.39 -0.95
C LEU A 158 14.00 16.03 0.22
N GLY A 159 14.51 17.04 0.94
CA GLY A 159 15.42 16.84 2.06
C GLY A 159 14.77 16.16 3.27
N GLU A 160 13.45 16.27 3.41
CA GLU A 160 12.69 15.65 4.49
C GLU A 160 11.92 14.40 4.04
N ILE A 161 11.65 14.23 2.74
CA ILE A 161 10.91 13.07 2.23
C ILE A 161 11.71 11.80 2.56
N GLU A 162 11.10 10.91 3.31
CA GLU A 162 11.69 9.63 3.70
C GLU A 162 11.49 8.61 2.59
N CYS A 163 10.28 8.55 2.04
CA CYS A 163 9.94 7.62 0.97
C CYS A 163 8.94 8.19 -0.05
N VAL A 164 8.93 7.56 -1.23
CA VAL A 164 8.02 7.86 -2.33
C VAL A 164 7.17 6.63 -2.60
N VAL A 165 5.85 6.79 -2.54
CA VAL A 165 4.89 5.77 -2.96
C VAL A 165 4.21 6.21 -4.24
N ALA A 166 4.02 5.28 -5.16
CA ALA A 166 3.39 5.57 -6.42
C ALA A 166 2.29 4.57 -6.76
N ALA A 167 1.26 5.02 -7.47
CA ALA A 167 0.15 4.18 -7.88
C ALA A 167 -0.46 4.64 -9.21
N GLY A 168 -1.29 3.79 -9.80
CA GLY A 168 -1.88 4.00 -11.13
C GLY A 168 -1.17 3.18 -12.21
N ASP A 169 -0.98 3.75 -13.39
CA ASP A 169 -0.35 3.05 -14.52
C ASP A 169 1.17 3.00 -14.34
N ARG A 170 1.72 1.80 -14.13
CA ARG A 170 3.14 1.59 -13.81
C ARG A 170 4.08 2.23 -14.84
N ARG A 171 3.76 2.13 -16.13
CA ARG A 171 4.57 2.74 -17.19
C ARG A 171 4.50 4.26 -17.14
N THR A 172 3.31 4.82 -16.99
CA THR A 172 3.11 6.27 -16.92
C THR A 172 3.77 6.86 -15.66
N VAL A 173 3.75 6.16 -14.53
CA VAL A 173 4.49 6.53 -13.31
C VAL A 173 5.99 6.56 -13.59
N ALA A 174 6.54 5.49 -14.17
CA ALA A 174 7.96 5.40 -14.49
C ALA A 174 8.39 6.52 -15.47
N ASP A 175 7.60 6.74 -16.52
CA ASP A 175 7.83 7.80 -17.51
C ASP A 175 7.76 9.19 -16.87
N ALA A 176 6.84 9.43 -15.93
CA ALA A 176 6.68 10.73 -15.27
C ALA A 176 7.87 11.04 -14.38
N LEU A 177 8.38 10.01 -13.70
CA LEU A 177 9.52 10.09 -12.81
C LEU A 177 10.86 10.06 -13.54
N ALA A 178 10.94 9.70 -14.83
CA ALA A 178 12.20 9.56 -15.57
C ALA A 178 12.98 10.88 -15.79
N ASP A 179 12.37 12.04 -15.55
CA ASP A 179 13.04 13.34 -15.63
C ASP A 179 14.21 13.43 -14.63
N LYS A 180 15.34 14.00 -15.05
CA LYS A 180 16.54 14.15 -14.21
C LYS A 180 16.27 14.93 -12.93
N ARG A 181 15.35 15.90 -12.96
CA ARG A 181 14.95 16.67 -11.77
C ARG A 181 14.36 15.79 -10.67
N LEU A 182 13.81 14.63 -11.01
CA LEU A 182 13.10 13.74 -10.09
C LEU A 182 13.94 12.50 -9.71
N GLU A 183 15.22 12.46 -10.09
CA GLU A 183 16.10 11.32 -9.84
C GLU A 183 16.21 10.94 -8.37
N ALA A 184 16.41 11.92 -7.50
CA ALA A 184 16.47 11.70 -6.06
C ALA A 184 15.16 11.14 -5.49
N LEU A 185 14.00 11.49 -6.06
CA LEU A 185 12.71 10.91 -5.66
C LEU A 185 12.60 9.44 -6.10
N ARG A 186 13.12 9.08 -7.28
CA ARG A 186 13.13 7.69 -7.74
C ARG A 186 13.91 6.77 -6.79
N HIS A 187 15.03 7.25 -6.24
CA HIS A 187 15.84 6.48 -5.29
C HIS A 187 15.13 6.23 -3.95
N LYS A 188 14.14 7.05 -3.60
CA LYS A 188 13.32 6.92 -2.39
C LYS A 188 12.05 6.10 -2.62
N MET A 189 11.86 5.52 -3.81
CA MET A 189 10.66 4.73 -4.10
C MET A 189 10.64 3.43 -3.28
N VAL A 190 9.51 3.19 -2.63
CA VAL A 190 9.25 1.93 -1.92
C VAL A 190 8.28 1.06 -2.72
N PRO A 191 8.47 -0.27 -2.73
CA PRO A 191 7.59 -1.18 -3.43
C PRO A 191 6.28 -1.32 -2.66
N LEU A 192 5.29 -0.48 -2.98
CA LEU A 192 3.96 -0.52 -2.39
C LEU A 192 2.88 -0.56 -3.47
N VAL A 193 1.98 -1.55 -3.37
CA VAL A 193 0.80 -1.64 -4.24
C VAL A 193 -0.37 -0.95 -3.54
N MET A 194 -0.78 0.20 -4.06
CA MET A 194 -2.00 0.87 -3.62
C MET A 194 -3.11 0.70 -4.65
N ASP A 195 -4.29 0.31 -4.18
CA ASP A 195 -5.51 0.28 -4.97
C ASP A 195 -6.15 1.66 -4.94
N VAL A 196 -5.88 2.43 -5.99
CA VAL A 196 -6.35 3.81 -6.12
C VAL A 196 -7.24 3.91 -7.34
N GLY A 197 -8.37 4.60 -7.20
CA GLY A 197 -9.28 4.89 -8.30
C GLY A 197 -8.71 5.93 -9.28
N GLU A 198 -9.58 6.82 -9.76
CA GLU A 198 -9.13 7.94 -10.59
C GLU A 198 -8.25 8.92 -9.80
N PRO A 199 -7.23 9.54 -10.42
CA PRO A 199 -6.38 10.52 -9.76
C PRO A 199 -7.18 11.80 -9.47
N ARG A 200 -7.75 11.87 -8.28
CA ARG A 200 -8.55 12.98 -7.76
C ARG A 200 -8.07 13.33 -6.36
N LEU A 201 -8.40 14.52 -5.87
CA LEU A 201 -8.02 14.94 -4.51
C LEU A 201 -8.58 14.00 -3.43
N ALA A 202 -9.80 13.50 -3.62
CA ALA A 202 -10.40 12.52 -2.70
C ALA A 202 -9.58 11.22 -2.63
N THR A 203 -9.24 10.65 -3.79
CA THR A 203 -8.39 9.45 -3.88
C THR A 203 -7.01 9.69 -3.26
N LEU A 204 -6.41 10.86 -3.51
CA LEU A 204 -5.14 11.24 -2.91
C LEU A 204 -5.23 11.32 -1.38
N LYS A 205 -6.27 11.95 -0.83
CA LYS A 205 -6.47 12.05 0.62
C LYS A 205 -6.74 10.69 1.30
N ASP A 206 -7.14 9.66 0.55
CA ASP A 206 -7.38 8.32 1.07
C ASP A 206 -6.10 7.45 1.10
N THR A 207 -5.05 7.79 0.35
CA THR A 207 -3.82 6.99 0.29
C THR A 207 -3.14 6.73 1.63
N PRO A 208 -3.19 7.62 2.66
CA PRO A 208 -2.63 7.31 3.97
C PRO A 208 -3.21 6.06 4.63
N ARG A 209 -4.45 5.67 4.29
CA ARG A 209 -5.03 4.42 4.80
C ARG A 209 -4.33 3.18 4.26
N GLN A 210 -3.61 3.30 3.15
CA GLN A 210 -2.92 2.19 2.50
C GLN A 210 -1.43 2.21 2.81
N PHE A 211 -0.75 3.34 2.67
CA PHE A 211 0.71 3.38 2.87
C PHE A 211 1.15 3.33 4.34
N ARG A 212 0.28 3.70 5.29
CA ARG A 212 0.55 3.55 6.74
C ARG A 212 0.12 2.19 7.29
N ALA A 213 -0.58 1.37 6.49
CA ALA A 213 -1.17 0.16 7.02
C ALA A 213 -0.14 -0.95 7.13
N VAL A 214 -0.12 -1.59 8.30
CA VAL A 214 0.59 -2.85 8.53
C VAL A 214 -0.06 -3.92 7.66
N GLN A 215 0.75 -4.56 6.83
CA GLN A 215 0.32 -5.72 6.05
C GLN A 215 0.51 -6.96 6.90
N ILE A 216 -0.56 -7.71 7.10
CA ILE A 216 -0.56 -8.92 7.91
C ILE A 216 -0.91 -10.10 7.04
N HIS A 217 0.03 -11.01 6.83
CA HIS A 217 -0.24 -12.30 6.24
C HIS A 217 -0.69 -13.25 7.35
N LEU A 218 -1.98 -13.60 7.30
CA LEU A 218 -2.62 -14.47 8.29
C LEU A 218 -2.87 -15.84 7.67
N THR A 219 -2.32 -16.87 8.30
CA THR A 219 -2.59 -18.28 8.02
C THR A 219 -3.28 -18.87 9.23
N GLU A 220 -4.47 -19.42 9.03
CA GLU A 220 -5.22 -20.11 10.09
C GLU A 220 -5.18 -21.62 9.79
N PRO A 221 -5.16 -22.49 10.81
CA PRO A 221 -5.29 -23.92 10.62
C PRO A 221 -6.60 -24.22 9.88
N GLU A 222 -6.62 -25.25 9.03
CA GLU A 222 -7.90 -25.71 8.48
C GLU A 222 -8.82 -26.11 9.64
N PRO A 223 -10.10 -25.72 9.62
CA PRO A 223 -11.04 -26.26 10.59
C PRO A 223 -10.98 -27.78 10.46
N GLY A 224 -10.55 -28.46 11.52
CA GLY A 224 -10.56 -29.91 11.56
C GLY A 224 -11.97 -30.43 11.26
N PRO A 225 -12.11 -31.66 10.72
CA PRO A 225 -13.43 -32.23 10.50
C PRO A 225 -14.19 -32.17 11.82
N GLU A 226 -15.36 -31.53 11.82
CA GLU A 226 -16.28 -31.57 12.95
C GLU A 226 -16.44 -33.05 13.32
N ALA A 227 -16.06 -33.40 14.55
CA ALA A 227 -16.35 -34.72 15.08
C ALA A 227 -17.88 -34.81 15.14
N ASP A 228 -18.48 -35.44 14.14
CA ASP A 228 -19.88 -35.83 14.13
C ASP A 228 -20.15 -36.50 15.48
N GLY A 229 -20.97 -35.84 16.28
CA GLY A 229 -21.28 -36.26 17.63
C GLY A 229 -21.80 -37.68 17.62
N GLU A 230 -21.13 -38.52 18.41
CA GLU A 230 -21.70 -39.74 18.94
C GLU A 230 -23.10 -39.41 19.50
N SER A 231 -24.13 -39.89 18.81
CA SER A 231 -25.42 -40.15 19.43
C SER A 231 -25.53 -41.66 19.53
N GLU A 232 -25.15 -42.17 20.71
CA GLU A 232 -25.69 -43.41 21.25
C GLU A 232 -27.21 -43.41 21.08
N GLU A 233 -27.73 -44.25 20.19
CA GLU A 233 -29.11 -44.69 20.26
C GLU A 233 -29.13 -46.03 21.02
N LEU A 234 -29.11 -45.91 22.34
CA LEU A 234 -29.64 -46.90 23.27
C LEU A 234 -31.16 -46.68 23.35
N ALA A 235 -31.96 -47.56 22.74
CA ALA A 235 -33.36 -47.76 23.12
C ALA A 235 -33.87 -49.12 22.60
N ASP A 236 -34.13 -50.01 23.58
CA ASP A 236 -35.05 -51.17 23.65
C ASP A 236 -35.15 -52.19 22.51
#